data_AF-A0A355VVK4-F1
#
_entry.id   AF-A0A355VVK4-F1
#
_cell.length_a   1.000
_cell.length_b   1.000
_cell.length_c   1.000
_cell.angle_alpha   90.00
_cell.angle_beta   90.00
_cell.angle_gamma   90.00
#
_symmetry.space_group_name_H-M   'P 1'
#
loop_
_entity.id
_entity.type
_entity.pdbx_description
1 polymer ?
#
loop_
_entity_poly.entity_id
_entity_poly.type
_entity_poly.pdbx_seq_one_letter_code
_entity_poly.pdbx_strand_id
1 'polypeptide(L)'
;MQKILLVDDQQANIDCLSLYLSKFFECELEIFLNPTQALEWSEHNEFDLALIDYHMPELSGIELVRAIRRQKLHQSVPLVIVTSESDKSIVSDAFDAGVSDYLMHPYERSELIARIQNLLTLRKTTLKLQTEKQDLNELVKKATADLQESEQRFRLALEGARDGIWDWDLRTGEIFYSSNWCKMLGYEKEEVPTLPAFWMARVHPDDSYVLTSAIDNHVMGKNDV
;
A
#
# COMPACT_ATOMS: atom_id res chain seq x y z
N MET A 1 -10.81 -19.33 11.00
CA MET A 1 -11.94 -19.96 10.28
C MET A 1 -12.58 -18.88 9.44
N GLN A 2 -12.92 -19.16 8.18
CA GLN A 2 -13.50 -18.12 7.30
C GLN A 2 -14.97 -17.91 7.66
N LYS A 3 -15.45 -16.67 7.72
CA LYS A 3 -16.85 -16.39 8.02
C LYS A 3 -17.61 -16.06 6.74
N ILE A 4 -18.66 -16.81 6.43
CA ILE A 4 -19.46 -16.64 5.21
C ILE A 4 -20.87 -16.20 5.61
N LEU A 5 -21.28 -15.06 5.09
CA LEU A 5 -22.65 -14.54 5.22
C LEU A 5 -23.52 -15.17 4.13
N LEU A 6 -24.69 -15.67 4.49
CA LEU A 6 -25.63 -16.27 3.57
C LEU A 6 -27.02 -15.68 3.79
N VAL A 7 -27.59 -15.10 2.75
CA VAL A 7 -28.87 -14.39 2.81
C VAL A 7 -29.77 -14.88 1.68
N ASP A 8 -30.88 -15.51 2.03
CA ASP A 8 -31.87 -16.03 1.07
C ASP A 8 -33.20 -16.17 1.82
N ASP A 9 -34.32 -15.76 1.24
CA ASP A 9 -35.63 -15.82 1.90
C ASP A 9 -36.24 -17.23 1.91
N GLN A 10 -35.63 -18.18 1.17
CA GLN A 10 -36.08 -19.55 1.05
C GLN A 10 -35.17 -20.53 1.81
N GLN A 11 -35.71 -21.14 2.86
CA GLN A 11 -35.00 -22.12 3.69
C GLN A 11 -34.38 -23.28 2.89
N ALA A 12 -35.01 -23.71 1.80
CA ALA A 12 -34.47 -24.78 0.96
C ALA A 12 -33.12 -24.42 0.31
N ASN A 13 -32.95 -23.16 -0.10
CA ASN A 13 -31.70 -22.67 -0.67
C ASN A 13 -30.60 -22.58 0.39
N ILE A 14 -30.97 -22.05 1.58
CA ILE A 14 -30.11 -22.03 2.78
C ILE A 14 -29.55 -23.41 3.06
N ASP A 15 -30.42 -24.41 3.19
CA ASP A 15 -30.05 -25.77 3.56
C ASP A 15 -29.11 -26.40 2.51
N CYS A 16 -29.41 -26.18 1.23
CA CYS A 16 -28.61 -26.70 0.12
C CYS A 16 -27.20 -26.08 0.09
N LEU A 17 -27.10 -24.75 0.15
CA LEU A 17 -25.82 -24.06 0.16
C LEU A 17 -25.02 -24.36 1.43
N SER A 18 -25.67 -24.37 2.60
CA SER A 18 -25.02 -24.67 3.88
C SER A 18 -24.38 -26.07 3.88
N LEU A 19 -25.06 -27.06 3.29
CA LEU A 19 -24.52 -28.40 3.12
C LEU A 19 -23.27 -28.42 2.23
N TYR A 20 -23.26 -27.67 1.13
CA TYR A 20 -22.07 -27.60 0.27
C TYR A 20 -20.92 -26.86 0.94
N LEU A 21 -21.21 -25.71 1.55
CA LEU A 21 -20.20 -24.87 2.19
C LEU A 21 -19.50 -25.62 3.33
N SER A 22 -20.26 -26.19 4.26
CA SER A 22 -19.73 -26.94 5.39
C SER A 22 -18.95 -28.21 4.99
N LYS A 23 -19.27 -28.80 3.84
CA LYS A 23 -18.59 -30.00 3.34
C LYS A 23 -17.23 -29.70 2.70
N PHE A 24 -17.10 -28.57 2.01
CA PHE A 24 -15.92 -28.26 1.19
C PHE A 24 -15.02 -27.17 1.80
N PHE A 25 -15.52 -26.39 2.75
CA PHE A 25 -14.79 -25.28 3.36
C PHE A 25 -14.84 -25.37 4.88
N GLU A 26 -13.73 -24.99 5.51
CA GLU A 26 -13.66 -24.80 6.96
C GLU A 26 -14.14 -23.37 7.29
N CYS A 27 -15.47 -23.22 7.33
CA CYS A 27 -16.13 -21.93 7.49
C CYS A 27 -17.18 -21.91 8.59
N GLU A 28 -17.35 -20.73 9.17
CA GLU A 28 -18.49 -20.36 10.01
C GLU A 28 -19.54 -19.72 9.10
N LEU A 29 -20.78 -20.23 9.15
CA LEU A 29 -21.89 -19.69 8.38
C LEU A 29 -22.73 -18.77 9.26
N GLU A 30 -22.94 -17.54 8.80
CA GLU A 30 -23.93 -16.64 9.37
C GLU A 30 -25.10 -16.55 8.40
N ILE A 31 -26.31 -16.89 8.86
CA ILE A 31 -27.45 -17.18 7.99
C ILE A 31 -28.60 -16.23 8.33
N PHE A 32 -29.19 -15.61 7.31
CA PHE A 32 -30.37 -14.76 7.46
C PHE A 32 -31.41 -15.05 6.39
N LEU A 33 -32.68 -15.17 6.83
CA LEU A 33 -33.83 -15.24 5.93
C LEU A 33 -34.41 -13.85 5.60
N ASN A 34 -34.04 -12.82 6.37
CA ASN A 34 -34.47 -11.45 6.16
C ASN A 34 -33.25 -10.56 5.82
N PRO A 35 -33.27 -9.85 4.67
CA PRO A 35 -32.14 -9.05 4.22
C PRO A 35 -31.85 -7.84 5.12
N THR A 36 -32.86 -7.28 5.77
CA THR A 36 -32.71 -6.14 6.69
C THR A 36 -31.95 -6.56 7.95
N GLN A 37 -32.22 -7.76 8.48
CA GLN A 37 -31.47 -8.31 9.62
C GLN A 37 -30.02 -8.59 9.27
N ALA A 38 -29.76 -9.12 8.06
CA ALA A 38 -28.41 -9.33 7.58
C ALA A 38 -27.64 -8.00 7.47
N LEU A 39 -28.31 -6.95 6.98
CA LEU A 39 -27.73 -5.62 6.88
C LEU A 39 -27.36 -5.06 8.27
N GLU A 40 -28.29 -5.07 9.23
CA GLU A 40 -28.04 -4.58 10.60
C GLU A 40 -26.89 -5.35 11.28
N TRP A 41 -26.87 -6.68 11.14
CA TRP A 41 -25.79 -7.50 11.68
C TRP A 41 -24.44 -7.15 11.04
N SER A 42 -24.41 -6.94 9.72
CA SER A 42 -23.17 -6.61 8.99
C SER A 42 -22.53 -5.30 9.45
N GLU A 43 -23.28 -4.35 10.00
CA GLU A 43 -22.71 -3.08 10.48
C GLU A 43 -21.71 -3.26 11.63
N HIS A 44 -21.84 -4.35 12.39
CA HIS A 44 -21.08 -4.60 13.61
C HIS A 44 -20.21 -5.86 13.53
N ASN A 45 -20.32 -6.64 12.46
CA ASN A 45 -19.66 -7.94 12.33
C ASN A 45 -18.96 -8.08 10.98
N GLU A 46 -17.76 -8.66 11.01
CA GLU A 46 -16.97 -8.95 9.80
C GLU A 46 -17.28 -10.33 9.23
N PHE A 47 -17.17 -10.43 7.91
CA PHE A 47 -17.22 -11.69 7.17
C PHE A 47 -16.28 -11.63 5.96
N ASP A 48 -15.93 -12.79 5.44
CA ASP A 48 -14.95 -12.98 4.36
C ASP A 48 -15.58 -13.13 2.98
N LEU A 49 -16.86 -13.49 2.92
CA LEU A 49 -17.63 -13.64 1.68
C LEU A 49 -19.13 -13.57 2.00
N ALA A 50 -19.94 -12.97 1.14
CA ALA A 50 -21.40 -13.11 1.20
C ALA A 50 -21.95 -13.81 -0.04
N LEU A 51 -22.90 -14.72 0.16
CA LEU A 51 -23.81 -15.24 -0.86
C LEU A 51 -25.20 -14.67 -0.60
N ILE A 52 -25.74 -13.93 -1.56
CA ILE A 52 -26.96 -13.15 -1.40
C ILE A 52 -27.92 -13.52 -2.52
N ASP A 53 -29.13 -13.97 -2.18
CA ASP A 53 -30.17 -14.17 -3.18
C ASP A 53 -30.57 -12.83 -3.82
N TYR A 54 -30.94 -12.87 -5.10
CA TYR A 54 -31.36 -11.66 -5.80
C TYR A 54 -32.78 -11.22 -5.42
N HIS A 55 -33.71 -12.16 -5.28
CA HIS A 55 -35.15 -11.94 -5.13
C HIS A 55 -35.61 -12.18 -3.70
N MET A 56 -35.41 -11.18 -2.84
CA MET A 56 -35.90 -11.21 -1.47
C MET A 56 -37.01 -10.17 -1.24
N PRO A 57 -37.97 -10.44 -0.34
CA PRO A 57 -38.94 -9.46 0.11
C PRO A 57 -38.25 -8.27 0.79
N GLU A 58 -38.91 -7.10 0.75
CA GLU A 58 -38.49 -5.84 1.40
C GLU A 58 -37.24 -5.17 0.79
N LEU A 59 -36.18 -5.92 0.55
CA LEU A 59 -34.90 -5.44 0.06
C LEU A 59 -34.30 -6.43 -0.95
N SER A 60 -34.09 -6.02 -2.19
CA SER A 60 -33.47 -6.88 -3.20
C SER A 60 -31.99 -7.14 -2.89
N GLY A 61 -31.44 -8.24 -3.44
CA GLY A 61 -30.02 -8.58 -3.26
C GLY A 61 -29.07 -7.49 -3.74
N ILE A 62 -29.41 -6.78 -4.83
CA ILE A 62 -28.61 -5.64 -5.31
C ILE A 62 -28.66 -4.47 -4.32
N GLU A 63 -29.83 -4.15 -3.76
CA GLU A 63 -29.94 -3.06 -2.78
C GLU A 63 -29.18 -3.38 -1.50
N LEU A 64 -29.24 -4.64 -1.04
CA LEU A 64 -28.45 -5.13 0.08
C LEU A 64 -26.94 -5.01 -0.19
N VAL A 65 -26.49 -5.43 -1.37
CA VAL A 65 -25.07 -5.29 -1.77
C VAL A 65 -24.64 -3.82 -1.75
N ARG A 66 -25.44 -2.91 -2.31
CA ARG A 66 -25.13 -1.46 -2.28
C ARG A 66 -25.04 -0.93 -0.85
N ALA A 67 -25.92 -1.39 0.04
CA ALA A 67 -25.91 -0.98 1.44
C ALA A 67 -24.66 -1.50 2.17
N ILE A 68 -24.33 -2.79 2.02
CA ILE A 68 -23.13 -3.41 2.60
C ILE A 68 -21.86 -2.72 2.08
N ARG A 69 -21.79 -2.40 0.78
CA ARG A 69 -20.62 -1.73 0.17
C ARG A 69 -20.33 -0.34 0.73
N ARG A 70 -21.33 0.36 1.28
CA ARG A 70 -21.14 1.66 1.94
C ARG A 70 -20.47 1.52 3.31
N GLN A 71 -20.49 0.34 3.91
CA GLN A 71 -19.87 0.08 5.20
C GLN A 71 -18.35 -0.08 5.01
N LYS A 72 -17.56 0.64 5.82
CA LYS A 72 -16.09 0.62 5.72
C LYS A 72 -15.50 -0.78 5.93
N LEU A 73 -16.11 -1.58 6.80
CA LEU A 73 -15.71 -2.95 7.12
C LEU A 73 -15.70 -3.85 5.87
N HIS A 74 -16.65 -3.63 4.94
CA HIS A 74 -16.94 -4.57 3.86
C HIS A 74 -16.54 -4.08 2.47
N GLN A 75 -15.78 -2.98 2.35
CA GLN A 75 -15.42 -2.42 1.04
C GLN A 75 -14.66 -3.40 0.14
N SER A 76 -13.89 -4.32 0.73
CA SER A 76 -13.06 -5.31 0.02
C SER A 76 -13.56 -6.75 0.16
N VAL A 77 -14.73 -6.96 0.79
CA VAL A 77 -15.29 -8.30 0.99
C VAL A 77 -15.97 -8.77 -0.29
N PRO A 78 -15.67 -9.96 -0.83
CA PRO A 78 -16.42 -10.50 -1.96
C PRO A 78 -17.92 -10.65 -1.65
N LEU A 79 -18.76 -10.08 -2.51
CA LEU A 79 -20.22 -10.21 -2.42
C LEU A 79 -20.71 -10.87 -3.70
N VAL A 80 -21.40 -12.01 -3.57
CA VAL A 80 -21.86 -12.82 -4.70
C VAL A 80 -23.38 -12.84 -4.71
N ILE A 81 -23.97 -12.53 -5.85
CA ILE A 81 -25.40 -12.71 -6.05
C ILE A 81 -25.66 -14.13 -6.54
N VAL A 82 -26.59 -14.84 -5.90
CA VAL A 82 -27.14 -16.10 -6.38
C VAL A 82 -28.53 -15.79 -6.95
N THR A 83 -28.82 -16.25 -8.17
CA THR A 83 -30.10 -15.93 -8.83
C THR A 83 -30.53 -17.02 -9.79
N SER A 84 -31.83 -17.25 -9.93
CA SER A 84 -32.42 -18.04 -11.01
C SER A 84 -32.79 -17.19 -12.24
N GLU A 85 -32.65 -15.87 -12.14
CA GLU A 85 -32.99 -14.94 -13.21
C GLU A 85 -31.94 -14.97 -14.32
N SER A 86 -32.42 -15.04 -15.56
CA SER A 86 -31.60 -15.20 -16.76
C SER A 86 -31.39 -13.90 -17.54
N ASP A 87 -32.09 -12.82 -17.15
CA ASP A 87 -31.92 -11.52 -17.77
C ASP A 87 -30.49 -10.98 -17.58
N LYS A 88 -29.80 -10.81 -18.70
CA LYS A 88 -28.42 -10.30 -18.74
C LYS A 88 -28.32 -8.84 -18.33
N SER A 89 -29.41 -8.07 -18.36
CA SER A 89 -29.42 -6.67 -17.90
C SER A 89 -29.04 -6.57 -16.41
N ILE A 90 -29.48 -7.54 -15.61
CA ILE A 90 -29.24 -7.63 -14.17
C ILE A 90 -27.76 -7.81 -13.85
N VAL A 91 -27.02 -8.50 -14.73
CA VAL A 91 -25.58 -8.70 -14.57
C VAL A 91 -24.84 -7.35 -14.59
N SER A 92 -25.22 -6.44 -15.49
CA SER A 92 -24.62 -5.11 -15.57
C SER A 92 -24.91 -4.31 -14.30
N ASP A 93 -26.18 -4.28 -13.89
CA ASP A 93 -26.62 -3.55 -12.70
C ASP A 93 -25.98 -4.09 -11.40
N ALA A 94 -25.73 -5.40 -11.35
CA ALA A 94 -25.03 -6.06 -10.26
C ALA A 94 -23.56 -5.60 -10.16
N PHE A 95 -22.84 -5.54 -11.28
CA PHE A 95 -21.46 -5.06 -11.26
C PHE A 95 -21.37 -3.58 -10.85
N ASP A 96 -22.28 -2.73 -11.34
CA ASP A 96 -22.35 -1.32 -10.94
C ASP A 96 -22.71 -1.15 -9.45
N ALA A 97 -23.40 -2.12 -8.85
CA ALA A 97 -23.68 -2.16 -7.42
C ALA A 97 -22.48 -2.57 -6.55
N GLY A 98 -21.39 -3.06 -7.15
CA GLY A 98 -20.20 -3.54 -6.45
C GLY A 98 -20.23 -5.03 -6.12
N VAL A 99 -21.04 -5.81 -6.83
CA VAL A 99 -21.00 -7.28 -6.78
C VAL A 99 -19.65 -7.76 -7.31
N SER A 100 -19.07 -8.77 -6.67
CA SER A 100 -17.80 -9.38 -7.06
C SER A 100 -17.96 -10.48 -8.09
N ASP A 101 -19.07 -11.23 -8.00
CA ASP A 101 -19.42 -12.28 -8.95
C ASP A 101 -20.93 -12.58 -8.86
N TYR A 102 -21.47 -13.27 -9.85
CA TYR A 102 -22.85 -13.77 -9.79
C TYR A 102 -22.90 -15.26 -10.14
N LEU A 103 -23.86 -15.98 -9.58
CA LEU A 103 -24.05 -17.41 -9.77
C LEU A 103 -25.49 -17.68 -10.20
N MET A 104 -25.65 -18.28 -11.39
CA MET A 104 -26.95 -18.62 -11.95
C MET A 104 -27.41 -20.01 -11.45
N HIS A 105 -28.63 -20.11 -10.95
CA HIS A 105 -29.25 -21.38 -10.58
C HIS A 105 -30.04 -21.96 -11.77
N PRO A 106 -29.93 -23.27 -12.06
CA PRO A 106 -29.11 -24.27 -11.36
C PRO A 106 -27.63 -24.14 -11.70
N TYR A 107 -26.77 -24.11 -10.67
CA TYR A 107 -25.32 -24.09 -10.81
C TYR A 107 -24.73 -25.50 -10.62
N GLU A 108 -23.62 -25.78 -11.30
CA GLU A 108 -22.85 -26.98 -11.04
C GLU A 108 -22.08 -26.86 -9.73
N ARG A 109 -21.98 -27.97 -8.97
CA ARG A 109 -21.22 -28.00 -7.71
C ARG A 109 -19.76 -27.58 -7.89
N SER A 110 -19.13 -28.03 -8.96
CA SER A 110 -17.76 -27.68 -9.34
C SER A 110 -17.61 -26.18 -9.55
N GLU A 111 -18.57 -25.54 -10.21
CA GLU A 111 -18.57 -24.09 -10.45
C GLU A 111 -18.70 -23.30 -9.15
N LEU A 112 -19.68 -23.65 -8.30
CA LEU A 112 -19.89 -23.05 -6.99
C LEU A 112 -18.59 -23.09 -6.16
N ILE A 113 -17.98 -24.27 -6.03
CA ILE A 113 -16.77 -24.48 -5.24
C ILE A 113 -15.61 -23.67 -5.81
N ALA A 114 -15.40 -23.71 -7.13
CA ALA A 114 -14.29 -23.01 -7.78
C ALA A 114 -14.40 -21.48 -7.58
N ARG A 115 -15.60 -20.91 -7.76
CA ARG A 115 -15.83 -19.47 -7.58
C ARG A 115 -15.62 -19.03 -6.14
N ILE A 116 -16.21 -19.74 -5.18
CA ILE A 116 -16.07 -19.41 -3.75
C ILE A 116 -14.60 -19.53 -3.31
N GLN A 117 -13.91 -20.60 -3.70
CA GLN A 117 -12.49 -20.79 -3.39
C GLN A 117 -11.64 -19.63 -3.93
N ASN A 118 -11.88 -19.20 -5.18
CA ASN A 118 -11.16 -18.08 -5.78
C ASN A 118 -11.41 -16.78 -5.01
N LEU A 119 -12.67 -16.47 -4.71
CA LEU A 119 -13.03 -15.24 -3.99
C LEU A 119 -12.50 -15.21 -2.56
N LEU A 120 -12.58 -16.32 -1.83
CA LEU A 120 -11.99 -16.44 -0.49
C LEU A 120 -10.46 -16.31 -0.52
N THR A 121 -9.81 -16.84 -1.55
CA THR A 121 -8.36 -16.68 -1.75
C THR A 121 -8.01 -15.21 -2.04
N LEU A 122 -8.79 -14.52 -2.88
CA LEU A 122 -8.62 -13.09 -3.14
C LEU A 122 -8.83 -12.25 -1.88
N ARG A 123 -9.84 -12.57 -1.05
CA ARG A 123 -10.08 -11.92 0.24
C ARG A 123 -8.86 -12.04 1.16
N LYS A 124 -8.36 -13.27 1.33
CA LYS A 124 -7.20 -13.55 2.18
C LYS A 124 -5.95 -12.79 1.72
N THR A 125 -5.68 -12.80 0.42
CA THR A 125 -4.54 -12.07 -0.15
C THR A 125 -4.68 -10.56 0.04
N THR A 126 -5.88 -10.01 -0.15
CA THR A 126 -6.16 -8.59 0.02
C THR A 126 -5.91 -8.15 1.47
N LEU A 127 -6.41 -8.90 2.44
CA LEU A 127 -6.18 -8.62 3.86
C LEU A 127 -4.68 -8.65 4.19
N LYS A 128 -3.96 -9.67 3.71
CA LYS A 128 -2.51 -9.78 3.94
C LYS A 128 -1.74 -8.57 3.37
N LEU A 129 -2.06 -8.15 2.15
CA LEU A 129 -1.46 -6.98 1.52
C LEU A 129 -1.75 -5.68 2.29
N GLN A 130 -2.96 -5.54 2.85
CA GLN A 130 -3.32 -4.38 3.65
C GLN A 130 -2.50 -4.32 4.95
N THR A 131 -2.31 -5.45 5.63
CA THR A 131 -1.46 -5.54 6.83
C THR A 131 0.00 -5.22 6.50
N GLU A 132 0.57 -5.87 5.49
CA GLU A 132 1.97 -5.62 5.08
C GLU A 132 2.22 -4.15 4.69
N LYS A 133 1.24 -3.53 4.03
CA LYS A 133 1.30 -2.11 3.68
C LYS A 133 1.28 -1.21 4.93
N GLN A 134 0.48 -1.55 5.94
CA GLN A 134 0.44 -0.81 7.20
C GLN A 134 1.80 -0.90 7.92
N ASP A 135 2.34 -2.11 8.06
CA ASP A 135 3.64 -2.33 8.70
C ASP A 135 4.77 -1.57 7.98
N LEU A 136 4.77 -1.61 6.65
CA LEU A 136 5.75 -0.88 5.84
C LEU A 136 5.64 0.64 6.05
N ASN A 137 4.42 1.19 6.10
CA ASN A 137 4.22 2.62 6.32
C ASN A 137 4.74 3.05 7.70
N GLU A 138 4.56 2.24 8.73
CA GLU A 138 5.10 2.51 10.06
C GLU A 138 6.63 2.47 10.07
N LEU A 139 7.23 1.47 9.41
CA LEU A 139 8.68 1.36 9.27
C LEU A 139 9.28 2.56 8.53
N VAL A 140 8.68 2.94 7.40
CA VAL A 140 9.11 4.11 6.61
C VAL A 140 9.03 5.36 7.46
N LYS A 141 7.92 5.59 8.17
CA LYS A 141 7.76 6.75 9.04
C LYS A 141 8.85 6.82 10.12
N LYS A 142 9.16 5.69 10.77
CA LYS A 142 10.23 5.62 11.77
C LYS A 142 11.60 5.93 11.16
N ALA A 143 11.95 5.25 10.07
CA ALA A 143 13.23 5.46 9.38
C ALA A 143 13.41 6.91 8.92
N THR A 144 12.34 7.55 8.44
CA THR A 144 12.39 8.98 8.05
C THR A 144 12.61 9.91 9.25
N ALA A 145 12.02 9.62 10.40
CA ALA A 145 12.22 10.41 11.61
C ALA A 145 13.65 10.25 12.15
N ASP A 146 14.16 9.01 12.21
CA ASP A 146 15.53 8.72 12.65
C ASP A 146 16.56 9.39 11.72
N LEU A 147 16.32 9.37 10.41
CA LEU A 147 17.16 10.06 9.43
C LEU A 147 17.15 11.57 9.66
N GLN A 148 15.97 12.18 9.82
CA GLN A 148 15.84 13.62 10.08
C GLN A 148 16.56 14.04 11.37
N GLU A 149 16.43 13.25 12.44
CA GLU A 149 17.14 13.52 13.70
C GLU A 149 18.66 13.45 13.52
N SER A 150 19.13 12.42 12.82
CA SER A 150 20.56 12.25 12.51
C SER A 150 21.10 13.40 11.67
N GLU A 151 20.38 13.80 10.62
CA GLU A 151 20.74 14.94 9.76
C GLU A 151 20.78 16.27 10.53
N GLN A 152 19.79 16.50 11.41
CA GLN A 152 19.76 17.70 12.25
C GLN A 152 20.93 17.70 13.25
N ARG A 153 21.21 16.56 13.88
CA ARG A 153 22.34 16.42 14.80
C ARG A 153 23.67 16.65 14.11
N PHE A 154 23.85 16.09 12.91
CA PHE A 154 25.03 16.31 12.08
C PHE A 154 25.19 17.77 11.70
N ARG A 155 24.11 18.44 11.27
CA ARG A 155 24.12 19.88 10.96
C ARG A 155 24.52 20.73 12.16
N LEU A 156 23.94 20.48 13.33
CA LEU A 156 24.27 21.21 14.55
C LEU A 156 25.72 20.98 14.99
N ALA A 157 26.25 19.76 14.83
CA ALA A 157 27.65 19.47 15.10
C ALA A 157 28.60 20.27 14.18
N LEU A 158 28.30 20.34 12.88
CA LEU A 158 29.06 21.15 11.92
C LEU A 158 28.98 22.66 12.23
N GLU A 159 27.80 23.16 12.61
CA GLU A 159 27.60 24.56 13.03
C GLU A 159 28.35 24.89 14.32
N GLY A 160 28.30 24.01 15.32
CA GLY A 160 28.98 24.20 16.60
C GLY A 160 30.51 24.14 16.50
N ALA A 161 31.04 23.25 15.65
CA ALA A 161 32.48 23.13 15.43
C ALA A 161 33.08 24.34 14.68
N ARG A 162 32.24 25.15 14.01
CA ARG A 162 32.66 26.19 13.04
C ARG A 162 33.53 25.62 11.92
N ASP A 163 33.42 24.33 11.64
CA ASP A 163 34.17 23.66 10.59
C ASP A 163 33.46 23.79 9.24
N GLY A 164 34.27 23.87 8.20
CA GLY A 164 33.84 23.94 6.82
C GLY A 164 34.08 22.58 6.18
N ILE A 165 33.03 22.00 5.60
CA ILE A 165 33.17 20.76 4.85
C ILE A 165 33.09 21.08 3.37
N TRP A 166 33.89 20.35 2.61
CA TRP A 166 33.85 20.35 1.16
C TRP A 166 33.91 18.91 0.68
N ASP A 167 33.26 18.64 -0.44
CA ASP A 167 33.28 17.33 -1.10
C ASP A 167 33.43 17.53 -2.59
N TRP A 168 34.47 16.93 -3.19
CA TRP A 168 34.76 17.05 -4.61
C TRP A 168 34.42 15.75 -5.33
N ASP A 169 33.36 15.80 -6.13
CA ASP A 169 33.04 14.71 -7.05
C ASP A 169 33.95 14.77 -8.27
N LEU A 170 34.96 13.91 -8.29
CA LEU A 170 35.93 13.80 -9.38
C LEU A 170 35.32 13.33 -10.73
N ARG A 171 34.10 12.77 -10.73
CA ARG A 171 33.43 12.31 -11.95
C ARG A 171 32.71 13.45 -12.66
N THR A 172 31.96 14.25 -11.91
CA THR A 172 31.21 15.41 -12.43
C THR A 172 32.09 16.65 -12.49
N GLY A 173 33.15 16.70 -11.68
CA GLY A 173 34.03 17.85 -11.52
C GLY A 173 33.46 18.91 -10.59
N GLU A 174 32.33 18.66 -9.93
CA GLU A 174 31.69 19.62 -9.03
C GLU A 174 32.19 19.49 -7.59
N ILE A 175 32.34 20.62 -6.90
CA ILE A 175 32.64 20.70 -5.48
C ILE A 175 31.44 21.23 -4.73
N PHE A 176 31.01 20.48 -3.72
CA PHE A 176 30.09 20.94 -2.70
C PHE A 176 30.87 21.69 -1.61
N TYR A 177 30.40 22.87 -1.24
CA TYR A 177 30.88 23.63 -0.08
C TYR A 177 29.74 23.82 0.93
N SER A 178 30.02 23.56 2.21
CA SER A 178 29.05 23.89 3.26
C SER A 178 28.92 25.40 3.47
N SER A 179 27.76 25.83 3.97
CA SER A 179 27.53 27.24 4.26
C SER A 179 28.54 27.82 5.26
N ASN A 180 29.05 27.02 6.21
CA ASN A 180 30.08 27.46 7.14
C ASN A 180 31.43 27.64 6.47
N TRP A 181 31.78 26.78 5.51
CA TRP A 181 32.99 26.94 4.71
C TRP A 181 32.97 28.29 3.97
N CYS A 182 31.84 28.60 3.30
CA CYS A 182 31.68 29.88 2.61
C CYS A 182 31.79 31.07 3.58
N LYS A 183 31.05 31.02 4.69
CA LYS A 183 31.03 32.09 5.70
C LYS A 183 32.37 32.32 6.37
N MET A 184 33.15 31.26 6.63
CA MET A 184 34.51 31.40 7.18
C MET A 184 35.43 32.19 6.26
N LEU A 185 35.25 32.03 4.95
CA LEU A 185 36.01 32.76 3.93
C LEU A 185 35.37 34.11 3.56
N GLY A 186 34.25 34.48 4.21
CA GLY A 186 33.55 35.74 4.00
C GLY A 186 32.63 35.77 2.78
N TYR A 187 32.21 34.61 2.26
CA TYR A 187 31.28 34.50 1.13
C TYR A 187 29.92 33.98 1.59
N GLU A 188 28.86 34.41 0.90
CA GLU A 188 27.57 33.73 0.95
C GLU A 188 27.57 32.50 0.03
N LYS A 189 26.69 31.53 0.32
CA LYS A 189 26.69 30.24 -0.40
C LYS A 189 26.43 30.43 -1.90
N GLU A 190 25.57 31.38 -2.25
CA GLU A 190 25.17 31.70 -3.62
C GLU A 190 26.29 32.37 -4.43
N GLU A 191 27.31 32.92 -3.76
CA GLU A 191 28.45 33.59 -4.39
C GLU A 191 29.59 32.63 -4.75
N VAL A 192 29.52 31.38 -4.27
CA VAL A 192 30.57 30.37 -4.45
C VAL A 192 30.18 29.40 -5.57
N PRO A 193 30.87 29.41 -6.73
CA PRO A 193 30.70 28.42 -7.78
C PRO A 193 31.12 27.02 -7.31
N THR A 194 30.45 25.99 -7.81
CA THR A 194 30.77 24.58 -7.55
C THR A 194 31.97 24.06 -8.34
N LEU A 195 32.83 24.95 -8.88
CA LEU A 195 33.95 24.56 -9.74
C LEU A 195 35.28 24.57 -8.95
N PRO A 196 36.16 23.55 -9.12
CA PRO A 196 37.46 23.48 -8.46
C PRO A 196 38.34 24.70 -8.71
N ALA A 197 38.22 25.31 -9.88
CA ALA A 197 38.94 26.52 -10.26
C ALA A 197 38.73 27.68 -9.26
N PHE A 198 37.54 27.78 -8.64
CA PHE A 198 37.25 28.81 -7.65
C PHE A 198 38.15 28.69 -6.42
N TRP A 199 38.30 27.48 -5.89
CA TRP A 199 39.20 27.20 -4.77
C TRP A 199 40.67 27.29 -5.18
N MET A 200 41.06 26.69 -6.31
CA MET A 200 42.43 26.68 -6.79
C MET A 200 42.99 28.09 -6.99
N ALA A 201 42.19 29.03 -7.50
CA ALA A 201 42.61 30.42 -7.70
C ALA A 201 42.89 31.20 -6.39
N ARG A 202 42.51 30.64 -5.23
CA ARG A 202 42.67 31.26 -3.91
C ARG A 202 43.77 30.59 -3.08
N VAL A 203 44.42 29.55 -3.61
CA VAL A 203 45.58 28.92 -2.99
C VAL A 203 46.77 29.87 -3.14
N HIS A 204 47.60 30.00 -2.09
CA HIS A 204 48.78 30.86 -2.15
C HIS A 204 49.72 30.40 -3.29
N PRO A 205 50.33 31.32 -4.07
CA PRO A 205 51.17 30.95 -5.21
C PRO A 205 52.29 29.96 -4.86
N ASP A 206 52.87 30.09 -3.67
CA ASP A 206 53.93 29.19 -3.18
C ASP A 206 53.44 27.76 -2.91
N ASP A 207 52.14 27.60 -2.61
CA ASP A 207 51.53 26.31 -2.27
C ASP A 207 50.84 25.65 -3.48
N SER A 208 50.56 26.42 -4.54
CA SER A 208 49.85 25.96 -5.73
C SER A 208 50.54 24.77 -6.40
N TYR A 209 51.87 24.79 -6.52
CA TYR A 209 52.63 23.71 -7.14
C TYR A 209 52.56 22.41 -6.34
N VAL A 210 52.67 22.50 -5.00
CA VAL A 210 52.61 21.34 -4.10
C VAL A 210 51.22 20.72 -4.14
N LEU A 211 50.18 21.56 -4.09
CA LEU A 211 48.80 21.12 -4.13
C LEU A 211 48.44 20.41 -5.44
N THR A 212 48.74 21.02 -6.59
CA THR A 212 48.43 20.43 -7.90
C THR A 212 49.17 19.10 -8.07
N SER A 213 50.44 19.04 -7.67
CA SER A 213 51.23 17.79 -7.71
C SER A 213 50.64 16.71 -6.81
N ALA A 214 50.14 17.06 -5.62
CA ALA A 214 49.51 16.12 -4.70
C ALA A 214 48.18 15.57 -5.24
N ILE A 215 47.35 16.45 -5.83
CA ILE A 215 46.09 16.05 -6.47
C ILE A 215 46.37 15.11 -7.65
N ASP A 216 47.30 15.48 -8.54
CA ASP A 216 47.65 14.67 -9.71
C ASP A 216 48.19 13.29 -9.29
N ASN A 217 49.06 13.23 -8.28
CA ASN A 217 49.57 11.96 -7.77
C ASN A 217 48.46 11.11 -7.15
N HIS A 218 47.50 11.70 -6.43
CA HIS A 218 46.38 10.96 -5.86
C HIS A 218 45.42 10.44 -6.94
N VAL A 219 45.06 11.29 -7.91
CA VAL A 219 44.17 10.91 -9.03
C VAL A 219 44.81 9.86 -9.94
N MET A 220 46.14 9.91 -10.14
CA MET A 220 46.89 8.91 -10.90
C MET A 220 47.22 7.64 -10.09
N GLY A 221 46.78 7.54 -8.82
CA GLY A 221 47.03 6.37 -7.97
C GLY A 221 48.51 6.17 -7.59
N LYS A 222 49.31 7.24 -7.58
CA LYS A 222 50.74 7.22 -7.25
C LYS A 222 51.03 7.44 -5.77
N ASN A 223 50.00 7.68 -4.96
CA ASN A 223 50.08 7.76 -3.50
C ASN A 223 49.32 6.57 -2.90
N ASP A 224 50.01 5.69 -2.17
CA ASP A 224 49.39 4.73 -1.25
C ASP A 224 48.88 5.53 -0.03
N VAL A 225 47.62 5.30 0.36
CA VAL A 225 47.04 5.82 1.61
C VAL A 225 47.57 5.04 2.81
#